data_AF-A0A2K1EH12-F1
#
_entry.id   AF-A0A2K1EH12-F1
#
_cell.length_a   1.000
_cell.length_b   1.000
_cell.length_c   1.000
_cell.angle_alpha   90.00
_cell.angle_beta   90.00
_cell.angle_gamma   90.00
#
_symmetry.space_group_name_H-M   'P 1'
#
loop_
_entity.id
_entity.type
_entity.pdbx_description
1 polymer ?
#
loop_
_entity_poly.entity_id
_entity_poly.type
_entity_poly.pdbx_seq_one_letter_code
_entity_poly.pdbx_strand_id
1 'polypeptide(L)'
;MSLGLIGSIIVPSASASVGPSPVITPVVEVNGVYYRTATLPRNYSYALSNYPGDTYKVASGNVTVSASGVVTTTTATNAKVEIYGGNGKLRMVYTVKVS
;
A
#
# COMPACT_ATOMS: atom_id res chain seq x y z
N MET A 1 35.35 8.98 -40.84
CA MET A 1 34.04 9.30 -40.22
C MET A 1 33.55 8.03 -39.52
N SER A 2 34.07 7.80 -38.32
CA SER A 2 33.35 7.77 -37.03
C SER A 2 32.35 6.62 -36.88
N LEU A 3 32.79 5.62 -36.11
CA LEU A 3 32.09 4.66 -35.24
C LEU A 3 30.55 4.69 -35.25
N GLY A 4 29.94 3.69 -35.90
CA GLY A 4 28.56 3.27 -35.63
C GLY A 4 28.52 2.27 -34.47
N LEU A 5 28.63 2.77 -33.24
CA LEU A 5 28.28 2.01 -32.04
C LEU A 5 27.35 2.86 -31.18
N ILE A 6 26.06 2.75 -31.45
CA ILE A 6 25.00 3.05 -30.47
C ILE A 6 24.32 1.69 -30.30
N GLY A 7 24.82 0.83 -29.42
CA GLY A 7 24.71 1.09 -27.99
C GLY A 7 23.28 0.85 -27.56
N SER A 8 22.71 -0.30 -27.91
CA SER A 8 21.46 -0.79 -27.32
C SER A 8 21.73 -1.03 -25.84
N ILE A 9 21.54 0.02 -25.04
CA ILE A 9 21.42 -0.14 -23.59
C ILE A 9 20.12 -0.94 -23.42
N ILE A 10 20.28 -2.24 -23.22
CA ILE A 10 19.28 -3.04 -22.55
C ILE A 10 19.17 -2.39 -21.17
N VAL A 11 18.15 -1.56 -20.99
CA VAL A 11 17.74 -1.15 -19.65
C VAL A 11 17.42 -2.47 -18.96
N PRO A 12 18.16 -2.88 -17.92
CA PRO A 12 17.72 -4.03 -17.15
C PRO A 12 16.34 -3.66 -16.66
N SER A 13 15.32 -4.39 -17.14
CA SER A 13 14.01 -4.43 -16.52
C SER A 13 14.29 -4.52 -15.04
N ALA A 14 14.00 -3.45 -14.30
CA ALA A 14 14.23 -3.41 -12.86
C ALA A 14 13.59 -4.68 -12.33
N SER A 15 14.43 -5.65 -11.95
CA SER A 15 13.95 -6.86 -11.31
C SER A 15 13.13 -6.33 -10.15
N ALA A 16 11.80 -6.51 -10.23
CA ALA A 16 10.97 -6.41 -9.07
C ALA A 16 11.58 -7.46 -8.13
N SER A 17 12.44 -6.99 -7.24
CA SER A 17 12.93 -7.78 -6.13
C SER A 17 11.67 -8.42 -5.58
N VAL A 18 11.59 -9.74 -5.65
CA VAL A 18 10.60 -10.52 -4.91
C VAL A 18 10.98 -10.31 -3.46
N GLY A 19 10.56 -9.15 -2.95
CA GLY A 19 10.70 -8.78 -1.56
C GLY A 19 9.93 -9.76 -0.70
N PRO A 20 10.01 -9.61 0.63
CA PRO A 20 9.25 -10.45 1.54
C PRO A 20 7.77 -10.49 1.13
N SER A 21 7.11 -11.63 1.28
CA SER A 21 5.66 -11.65 1.05
C SER A 21 4.97 -10.77 2.11
N PRO A 22 3.89 -10.04 1.76
CA PRO A 22 3.17 -9.27 2.75
C PRO A 22 2.62 -10.20 3.83
N VAL A 23 2.80 -9.82 5.09
CA VAL A 23 2.22 -10.54 6.24
C VAL A 23 1.00 -9.78 6.69
N ILE A 24 -0.16 -10.44 6.69
CA ILE A 24 -1.41 -9.77 7.01
C ILE A 24 -2.14 -10.51 8.11
N THR A 25 -2.43 -9.82 9.21
CA THR A 25 -3.16 -10.39 10.32
C THR A 25 -4.62 -10.66 9.94
N PRO A 26 -5.31 -11.59 10.62
CA PRO A 26 -6.77 -11.67 10.55
C PRO A 26 -7.40 -10.34 10.99
N VAL A 27 -8.63 -10.12 10.55
CA VAL A 27 -9.46 -8.98 10.97
C VAL A 27 -9.95 -9.22 12.40
N VAL A 28 -9.89 -8.19 13.23
CA VAL A 28 -10.49 -8.18 14.57
C VAL A 28 -11.57 -7.10 14.61
N GLU A 29 -12.76 -7.41 15.12
CA GLU A 29 -13.83 -6.43 15.30
C GLU A 29 -13.90 -5.96 16.76
N VAL A 30 -13.94 -4.64 16.97
CA VAL A 30 -14.14 -4.03 18.30
C VAL A 30 -15.13 -2.89 18.15
N ASN A 31 -16.27 -2.97 18.87
CA ASN A 31 -17.32 -1.95 18.84
C ASN A 31 -17.79 -1.56 17.41
N GLY A 32 -17.87 -2.53 16.50
CA GLY A 32 -18.28 -2.31 15.10
C GLY A 32 -17.22 -1.70 14.19
N VAL A 33 -15.97 -1.56 14.66
CA VAL A 33 -14.82 -1.15 13.85
C VAL A 33 -13.88 -2.34 13.64
N TYR A 34 -13.48 -2.56 12.40
CA TYR A 34 -12.55 -3.63 12.03
C TYR A 34 -11.10 -3.15 12.15
N TYR A 35 -10.23 -3.97 12.70
CA TYR A 35 -8.81 -3.69 12.85
C TYR A 35 -7.99 -4.75 12.14
N ARG A 36 -6.99 -4.31 11.38
CA ARG A 36 -6.06 -5.20 10.69
C ARG A 36 -4.68 -4.58 10.61
N THR A 37 -3.65 -5.42 10.68
CA THR A 37 -2.27 -5.00 10.42
C THR A 37 -1.75 -5.72 9.18
N ALA A 38 -1.15 -4.97 8.26
CA ALA A 38 -0.35 -5.51 7.16
C ALA A 38 1.09 -5.03 7.31
N THR A 39 2.02 -5.99 7.36
CA THR A 39 3.43 -5.72 7.12
C THR A 39 3.67 -5.87 5.62
N LEU A 40 3.90 -4.75 4.96
CA LEU A 40 4.13 -4.66 3.52
C LEU A 40 5.60 -4.37 3.25
N PRO A 41 6.20 -4.96 2.21
CA PRO A 41 7.54 -4.60 1.76
C PRO A 41 7.59 -3.16 1.28
N ARG A 42 8.79 -2.56 1.23
CA ARG A 42 9.02 -1.35 0.41
C ARG A 42 8.75 -1.62 -1.06
N ASN A 43 8.34 -0.58 -1.78
CA ASN A 43 7.99 -0.64 -3.21
C ASN A 43 6.88 -1.66 -3.52
N TYR A 44 5.95 -1.86 -2.58
CA TYR A 44 4.81 -2.77 -2.73
C TYR A 44 3.51 -1.97 -2.84
N SER A 45 2.55 -2.52 -3.61
CA SER A 45 1.19 -1.99 -3.70
C SER A 45 0.19 -3.02 -3.22
N TYR A 46 -0.74 -2.62 -2.35
CA TYR A 46 -1.72 -3.52 -1.73
C TYR A 46 -3.09 -2.86 -1.62
N ALA A 47 -4.17 -3.59 -1.89
CA ALA A 47 -5.53 -3.08 -1.75
C ALA A 47 -6.05 -3.29 -0.30
N LEU A 48 -6.39 -2.19 0.39
CA LEU A 48 -6.81 -2.22 1.79
C LEU A 48 -8.26 -2.69 1.99
N SER A 49 -9.17 -2.27 1.11
CA SER A 49 -10.60 -2.58 1.12
C SER A 49 -11.12 -2.56 -0.32
N ASN A 50 -12.10 -3.41 -0.63
CA ASN A 50 -12.73 -3.47 -1.95
C ASN A 50 -14.22 -3.08 -1.92
N TYR A 51 -14.66 -2.35 -0.88
CA TYR A 51 -16.05 -1.91 -0.79
C TYR A 51 -16.27 -0.59 -1.54
N PRO A 52 -17.24 -0.53 -2.46
CA PRO A 52 -17.54 0.71 -3.19
C PRO A 52 -18.04 1.80 -2.24
N GLY A 53 -17.58 3.03 -2.48
CA GLY A 53 -17.95 4.20 -1.68
C GLY A 53 -17.18 4.36 -0.36
N ASP A 54 -16.17 3.53 -0.10
CA ASP A 54 -15.25 3.75 1.01
C ASP A 54 -14.37 4.98 0.74
N THR A 55 -14.07 5.73 1.81
CA THR A 55 -13.10 6.82 1.78
C THR A 55 -11.91 6.46 2.65
N TYR A 56 -10.71 6.76 2.16
CA TYR A 56 -9.45 6.36 2.79
C TYR A 56 -8.71 7.59 3.29
N LYS A 57 -8.31 7.56 4.55
CA LYS A 57 -7.57 8.65 5.19
C LYS A 57 -6.33 8.10 5.85
N VAL A 58 -5.17 8.63 5.49
CA VAL A 58 -3.93 8.37 6.24
C VAL A 58 -3.99 9.19 7.52
N ALA A 59 -4.25 8.52 8.64
CA ALA A 59 -4.40 9.13 9.94
C ALA A 59 -3.05 9.36 10.65
N SER A 60 -2.01 8.62 10.26
CA SER A 60 -0.63 8.81 10.72
C SER A 60 0.35 8.12 9.77
N GLY A 61 1.59 8.59 9.73
CA GLY A 61 2.68 8.02 8.94
C GLY A 61 2.77 8.60 7.53
N ASN A 62 3.60 8.00 6.70
CA ASN A 62 3.87 8.44 5.33
C ASN A 62 3.61 7.29 4.36
N VAL A 63 2.37 7.10 3.94
CA VAL A 63 2.00 6.19 2.83
C VAL A 63 1.13 6.95 1.84
N THR A 64 1.16 6.56 0.57
CA THR A 64 0.20 7.05 -0.41
C THR A 64 -0.94 6.05 -0.51
N VAL A 65 -2.19 6.53 -0.44
CA VAL A 65 -3.40 5.71 -0.65
C VAL A 65 -4.20 6.33 -1.79
N SER A 66 -4.52 5.53 -2.80
CA SER A 66 -5.35 5.97 -3.93
C SER A 66 -6.83 6.10 -3.52
N ALA A 67 -7.63 6.76 -4.36
CA ALA A 67 -9.08 6.85 -4.17
C ALA A 67 -9.77 5.47 -4.15
N SER A 68 -9.16 4.45 -4.78
CA SER A 68 -9.64 3.06 -4.78
C SER A 68 -9.08 2.22 -3.63
N GLY A 69 -8.36 2.82 -2.67
CA GLY A 69 -7.86 2.11 -1.50
C GLY A 69 -6.58 1.32 -1.71
N VAL A 70 -5.84 1.58 -2.79
CA VAL A 70 -4.53 0.96 -3.01
C VAL A 70 -3.48 1.76 -2.25
N VAL A 71 -2.81 1.12 -1.30
CA VAL A 71 -1.67 1.69 -0.59
C VAL A 71 -0.37 1.38 -1.35
N THR A 72 0.53 2.36 -1.46
CA THR A 72 1.84 2.22 -2.09
C THR A 72 2.95 2.67 -1.12
N THR A 73 4.00 1.85 -0.98
CA THR A 73 5.03 1.98 0.08
C THR A 73 6.40 2.52 -0.37
N THR A 74 6.50 3.14 -1.55
CA THR A 74 7.79 3.51 -2.20
C THR A 74 8.78 4.27 -1.30
N THR A 75 8.32 5.29 -0.59
CA THR A 75 9.11 6.09 0.37
C THR A 75 8.58 5.97 1.79
N ALA A 76 7.77 4.94 2.02
CA ALA A 76 6.87 4.91 3.16
C ALA A 76 7.50 4.42 4.46
N THR A 77 6.95 4.90 5.57
CA THR A 77 7.18 4.39 6.91
C THR A 77 5.90 3.74 7.44
N ASN A 78 5.95 3.23 8.68
CA ASN A 78 4.75 2.72 9.35
C ASN A 78 3.64 3.77 9.36
N ALA A 79 2.44 3.36 8.98
CA ALA A 79 1.29 4.23 8.85
C ALA A 79 0.02 3.62 9.43
N LYS A 80 -0.94 4.49 9.74
CA LYS A 80 -2.29 4.12 10.13
C LYS A 80 -3.25 4.70 9.10
N VAL A 81 -4.04 3.84 8.47
CA VAL A 81 -5.07 4.22 7.49
C VAL A 81 -6.43 3.95 8.10
N GLU A 82 -7.28 4.98 8.11
CA GLU A 82 -8.67 4.91 8.53
C GLU A 82 -9.54 4.82 7.28
N ILE A 83 -10.44 3.83 7.26
CA ILE A 83 -11.37 3.56 6.17
C ILE A 83 -12.77 3.84 6.68
N TYR A 84 -13.42 4.82 6.07
CA TYR A 84 -14.78 5.22 6.41
C TYR A 84 -15.72 4.71 5.33
N GLY A 85 -16.83 4.10 5.75
CA GLY A 85 -17.86 3.66 4.82
C GLY A 85 -18.59 4.83 4.17
N GLY A 86 -19.38 4.57 3.13
CA GLY A 86 -20.17 5.60 2.43
C GLY A 86 -21.17 6.40 3.30
N ASN A 87 -21.44 5.94 4.53
CA ASN A 87 -22.21 6.68 5.54
C ASN A 87 -21.37 7.66 6.38
N GLY A 88 -20.08 7.81 6.07
CA GLY A 88 -19.13 8.67 6.79
C GLY A 88 -18.63 8.12 8.13
N LYS A 89 -19.06 6.91 8.54
CA LYS A 89 -18.62 6.30 9.81
C LYS A 89 -17.34 5.50 9.61
N LEU A 90 -16.47 5.54 10.63
CA LEU A 90 -15.25 4.71 10.66
C LEU A 90 -15.67 3.24 10.63
N ARG A 91 -15.19 2.51 9.62
CA ARG A 91 -15.48 1.10 9.43
C ARG A 91 -14.27 0.24 9.74
N MET A 92 -13.08 0.67 9.32
CA MET A 92 -11.87 -0.12 9.50
C MET A 92 -10.65 0.77 9.79
N VAL A 93 -9.76 0.29 10.66
CA VAL A 93 -8.44 0.85 10.91
C VAL A 93 -7.40 -0.17 10.44
N TYR A 94 -6.59 0.24 9.48
CA TYR A 94 -5.52 -0.55 8.90
C TYR A 94 -4.17 -0.01 9.36
N THR A 95 -3.41 -0.82 10.09
CA THR A 95 -2.02 -0.49 10.44
C THR A 95 -1.10 -1.06 9.37
N VAL A 96 -0.41 -0.19 8.65
CA VAL A 96 0.59 -0.56 7.65
C VAL A 96 1.96 -0.48 8.30
N LYS A 97 2.68 -1.59 8.35
CA LYS A 97 4.10 -1.63 8.74
C LYS A 97 4.93 -1.81 7.49
N VAL A 98 5.93 -0.95 7.27
CA VAL A 98 6.81 -1.06 6.09
C VAL A 98 8.12 -1.71 6.52
N SER A 99 8.43 -2.87 5.95
CA SER A 99 9.70 -3.59 6.15
C SER A 99 10.65 -3.35 4.99
#